data_AF-A0A957VLA2-F1
#
_entry.id   AF-A0A957VLA2-F1
#
_cell.length_a   1.000
_cell.length_b   1.000
_cell.length_c   1.000
_cell.angle_alpha   90.00
_cell.angle_beta   90.00
_cell.angle_gamma   90.00
#
_symmetry.space_group_name_H-M   'P 1'
#
loop_
_entity.id
_entity.type
_entity.pdbx_description
1 polymer ?
#
loop_
_entity_poly.entity_id
_entity_poly.type
_entity_poly.pdbx_seq_one_letter_code
_entity_poly.pdbx_strand_id
1 'polypeptide(L)'
;MAAIQQAKRALFAPAAADLPADDEAKTLAVFVQNDRIRHLPTHPDKLRVVLAWLAGHFDAGRTYTEAEVNALLSRHHEDYALWRRYLVDEGLMERERGIYRLTTRA
;
A
#
# COMPACT_ATOMS: atom_id res chain seq x y z
N MET A 1 -21.41 11.60 -1.16
CA MET A 1 -20.60 11.40 0.07
C MET A 1 -19.21 10.91 -0.33
N ALA A 2 -18.39 11.81 -0.91
CA ALA A 2 -17.04 11.51 -1.37
C ALA A 2 -16.15 12.70 -0.98
N ALA A 3 -15.76 12.77 0.29
CA ALA A 3 -15.05 13.93 0.83
C ALA A 3 -14.00 13.54 1.89
N ILE A 4 -13.32 12.40 1.73
CA ILE A 4 -12.24 11.98 2.64
C ILE A 4 -10.91 11.69 1.90
N GLN A 5 -10.89 11.62 0.57
CA GLN A 5 -9.70 11.12 -0.15
C GLN A 5 -8.51 12.10 -0.26
N GLN A 6 -8.66 13.39 0.08
CA GLN A 6 -7.62 14.40 -0.25
C GLN A 6 -6.56 14.65 0.83
N ALA A 7 -6.77 14.27 2.09
CA ALA A 7 -5.86 14.68 3.18
C ALA A 7 -4.78 13.64 3.58
N LYS A 8 -4.80 12.42 3.02
CA LYS A 8 -3.94 11.31 3.49
C LYS A 8 -2.54 11.21 2.86
N ARG A 9 -2.32 11.88 1.73
CA ARG A 9 -1.17 11.65 0.84
C ARG A 9 0.16 12.24 1.32
N ALA A 10 0.15 13.05 2.39
CA ALA A 10 1.32 13.83 2.83
C ALA A 10 2.26 13.12 3.82
N LEU A 11 1.85 11.99 4.40
CA LEU A 11 2.65 11.31 5.45
C LEU A 11 3.28 9.98 4.98
N PHE A 12 2.84 9.44 3.84
CA PHE A 12 3.33 8.18 3.27
C PHE A 12 4.08 8.43 1.96
N ALA A 13 5.23 9.10 2.05
CA ALA A 13 6.22 9.09 0.99
C ALA A 13 7.34 8.09 1.35
N PRO A 14 7.25 6.81 0.94
CA PRO A 14 8.47 6.03 0.84
C PRO A 14 9.35 6.61 -0.27
N ALA A 15 10.61 6.22 -0.29
CA ALA A 15 11.54 6.42 -1.40
C ALA A 15 11.09 5.66 -2.68
N ALA A 16 9.86 5.88 -3.15
CA ALA A 16 9.47 5.77 -4.56
C ALA A 16 9.89 7.04 -5.33
N ALA A 17 10.46 8.02 -4.63
CA ALA A 17 10.85 9.35 -5.12
C ALA A 17 11.86 9.37 -6.27
N ASP A 18 12.44 8.23 -6.66
CA ASP A 18 13.30 8.13 -7.86
C ASP A 18 12.56 7.75 -9.13
N LEU A 19 11.28 7.37 -9.07
CA LEU A 19 10.46 7.18 -10.27
C LEU A 19 9.78 8.49 -10.67
N PRO A 20 9.85 8.90 -11.94
CA PRO A 20 9.05 10.00 -12.44
C PRO A 20 7.55 9.77 -12.17
N ALA A 21 6.83 10.81 -11.75
CA ALA A 21 5.40 10.71 -11.42
C ALA A 21 4.54 10.12 -12.56
N ASP A 22 4.91 10.40 -13.82
CA ASP A 22 4.24 9.83 -15.00
C ASP A 22 4.39 8.31 -15.09
N ASP A 23 5.50 7.76 -14.59
CA ASP A 23 5.76 6.32 -14.61
C ASP A 23 5.05 5.61 -13.46
N GLU A 24 4.80 6.29 -12.33
CA GLU A 24 3.92 5.80 -11.26
C GLU A 24 2.49 5.63 -11.78
N ALA A 25 1.93 6.67 -12.40
CA ALA A 25 0.55 6.65 -12.92
C ALA A 25 0.36 5.55 -13.99
N LYS A 26 1.31 5.42 -14.92
CA LYS A 26 1.30 4.34 -15.92
C LYS A 26 1.40 2.96 -15.27
N THR A 27 2.26 2.81 -14.27
CA THR A 27 2.41 1.54 -13.55
C THR A 27 1.11 1.15 -12.87
N LEU A 28 0.47 2.07 -12.14
CA LEU A 28 -0.81 1.81 -11.50
C LEU A 28 -1.90 1.48 -12.52
N ALA A 29 -1.96 2.17 -13.66
CA ALA A 29 -2.94 1.85 -14.72
C ALA A 29 -2.79 0.43 -15.30
N VAL A 30 -1.57 -0.15 -15.25
CA VAL A 30 -1.31 -1.53 -15.71
C VAL A 30 -1.75 -2.56 -14.67
N PHE A 31 -1.39 -2.34 -13.40
CA PHE A 31 -1.55 -3.35 -12.34
C PHE A 31 -2.84 -3.21 -11.52
N VAL A 32 -3.42 -2.01 -11.45
CA VAL A 32 -4.62 -1.70 -10.67
C VAL A 32 -5.77 -1.36 -11.61
N GLN A 33 -6.89 -2.05 -11.44
CA GLN A 33 -8.12 -1.79 -12.19
C GLN A 33 -9.32 -1.91 -11.24
N ASN A 34 -10.24 -0.95 -11.29
CA ASN A 34 -11.43 -0.92 -10.43
C ASN A 34 -11.10 -1.12 -8.95
N ASP A 35 -10.06 -0.42 -8.46
CA ASP A 35 -9.59 -0.50 -7.08
C ASP A 35 -9.06 -1.89 -6.67
N ARG A 36 -8.74 -2.77 -7.64
CA ARG A 36 -8.21 -4.11 -7.43
C ARG A 36 -6.90 -4.33 -8.16
N ILE A 37 -5.98 -5.02 -7.51
CA ILE A 37 -4.72 -5.43 -8.12
C ILE A 37 -5.01 -6.68 -8.97
N ARG A 38 -4.61 -6.66 -10.24
CA ARG A 38 -4.88 -7.77 -11.16
C ARG A 38 -3.80 -8.84 -11.13
N HIS A 39 -2.54 -8.42 -11.04
CA HIS A 39 -1.39 -9.32 -11.07
C HIS A 39 -0.26 -8.75 -10.20
N LEU A 40 0.58 -9.66 -9.68
CA LEU A 40 1.79 -9.30 -8.95
C LEU A 40 2.85 -8.74 -9.92
N PRO A 41 3.37 -7.51 -9.71
CA PRO A 41 4.51 -7.01 -10.46
C PRO A 41 5.77 -7.82 -10.16
N THR A 42 6.52 -8.20 -11.20
CA THR A 42 7.78 -8.93 -11.05
C THR A 42 9.00 -8.02 -10.90
N HIS A 43 8.88 -6.75 -11.32
CA HIS A 43 9.95 -5.77 -11.18
C HIS A 43 9.85 -5.06 -9.82
N PRO A 44 10.92 -5.00 -9.02
CA PRO A 44 10.90 -4.39 -7.68
C PRO A 44 10.34 -2.97 -7.67
N ASP A 45 10.77 -2.12 -8.60
CA ASP A 45 10.29 -0.72 -8.69
C ASP A 45 8.78 -0.63 -8.91
N LYS A 46 8.23 -1.49 -9.78
CA LYS A 46 6.79 -1.53 -10.05
C LYS A 46 6.01 -2.10 -8.88
N LEU A 47 6.58 -3.12 -8.21
CA LEU A 47 6.02 -3.68 -6.99
C LEU A 47 5.91 -2.60 -5.91
N ARG A 48 6.96 -1.81 -5.73
CA ARG A 48 7.00 -0.72 -4.74
C ARG A 48 5.96 0.37 -5.02
N VAL A 49 5.71 0.71 -6.29
CA VAL A 49 4.61 1.62 -6.68
C VAL A 49 3.25 1.07 -6.27
N VAL A 50 2.97 -0.20 -6.58
CA VAL A 50 1.69 -0.84 -6.22
C VAL A 50 1.53 -0.94 -4.70
N LEU A 51 2.61 -1.25 -3.98
CA LEU A 51 2.61 -1.32 -2.52
C LEU A 51 2.40 0.05 -1.86
N ALA A 52 2.99 1.12 -2.39
CA ALA A 52 2.77 2.48 -1.90
C ALA A 52 1.30 2.90 -2.09
N TRP A 53 0.72 2.59 -3.25
CA TRP A 53 -0.71 2.80 -3.50
C TRP A 53 -1.58 2.01 -2.51
N LEU A 54 -1.24 0.75 -2.25
CA LEU A 54 -1.97 -0.10 -1.31
C LEU A 54 -1.85 0.42 0.13
N ALA A 55 -0.66 0.85 0.56
CA ALA A 55 -0.40 1.45 1.87
C ALA A 55 -1.24 2.73 2.09
N GLY A 56 -1.52 3.50 1.04
CA GLY A 56 -2.35 4.70 1.09
C GLY A 56 -3.81 4.48 1.54
N HIS A 57 -4.27 3.22 1.57
CA HIS A 57 -5.60 2.86 2.08
C HIS A 57 -5.67 2.82 3.60
N PHE A 58 -4.52 2.71 4.28
CA PHE A 58 -4.44 2.70 5.73
C PHE A 58 -4.35 4.13 6.29
N ASP A 59 -4.87 4.34 7.50
CA ASP A 59 -4.72 5.58 8.26
C ASP A 59 -3.35 5.64 8.96
N ALA A 60 -2.64 6.75 8.79
CA ALA A 60 -1.42 7.04 9.53
C ALA A 60 -1.70 7.20 11.03
N GLY A 61 -0.78 6.76 11.89
CA GLY A 61 -0.93 6.83 13.35
C GLY A 61 -1.94 5.87 13.96
N ARG A 62 -2.63 5.05 13.14
CA ARG A 62 -3.54 4.00 13.59
C ARG A 62 -2.84 2.64 13.58
N THR A 63 -3.14 1.84 14.59
CA THR A 63 -2.80 0.42 14.65
C THR A 63 -3.97 -0.43 14.15
N TYR A 64 -3.63 -1.54 13.52
CA TYR A 64 -4.57 -2.51 12.96
C TYR A 64 -4.22 -3.89 13.49
N THR A 65 -5.24 -4.65 13.86
CA THR A 65 -5.08 -6.09 14.05
C THR A 65 -4.83 -6.79 12.72
N GLU A 66 -4.23 -7.98 12.77
CA GLU A 66 -4.05 -8.81 11.58
C GLU A 66 -5.38 -9.04 10.81
N ALA A 67 -6.49 -9.20 11.53
CA ALA A 67 -7.81 -9.37 10.94
C ALA A 67 -8.30 -8.12 10.20
N GLU A 68 -8.09 -6.93 10.76
CA GLU A 68 -8.44 -5.66 10.09
C GLU A 68 -7.59 -5.44 8.83
N VAL A 69 -6.29 -5.75 8.90
CA VAL A 69 -5.41 -5.67 7.72
C VAL A 69 -5.91 -6.62 6.63
N ASN A 70 -6.23 -7.87 6.98
CA ASN A 70 -6.76 -8.83 6.02
C ASN A 70 -8.07 -8.34 5.38
N ALA A 71 -8.99 -7.80 6.19
CA ALA A 71 -10.26 -7.28 5.71
C ALA A 71 -10.06 -6.11 4.73
N LEU A 72 -9.11 -5.20 5.00
CA LEU A 72 -8.77 -4.10 4.10
C LEU A 72 -8.14 -4.61 2.80
N LEU A 73 -7.11 -5.45 2.90
CA LEU A 73 -6.39 -5.98 1.74
C LEU A 73 -7.26 -6.86 0.84
N SER A 74 -8.19 -7.63 1.42
CA SER A 74 -9.10 -8.53 0.66
C SER A 74 -9.98 -7.78 -0.36
N ARG A 75 -10.20 -6.48 -0.15
CA ARG A 75 -10.93 -5.62 -1.09
C ARG A 75 -10.15 -5.39 -2.37
N HIS A 76 -8.83 -5.42 -2.29
CA HIS A 76 -7.92 -5.10 -3.38
C HIS A 76 -7.31 -6.35 -4.03
N HIS A 77 -7.10 -7.45 -3.29
CA HIS A 77 -6.56 -8.69 -3.83
C HIS A 77 -6.93 -9.91 -2.96
N GLU A 78 -7.07 -11.09 -3.56
CA GLU A 78 -7.41 -12.33 -2.83
C GLU A 78 -6.26 -12.83 -1.94
N ASP A 79 -5.02 -12.75 -2.43
CA ASP A 79 -3.82 -13.08 -1.68
C ASP A 79 -3.37 -11.93 -0.76
N TYR A 80 -4.23 -11.57 0.20
CA TYR A 80 -3.93 -10.51 1.17
C TYR A 80 -2.73 -10.84 2.06
N ALA A 81 -2.42 -12.13 2.26
CA ALA A 81 -1.27 -12.56 3.06
C ALA A 81 0.07 -12.20 2.40
N LEU A 82 0.17 -12.41 1.08
CA LEU A 82 1.33 -12.01 0.28
C LEU A 82 1.54 -10.50 0.31
N TRP A 83 0.50 -9.72 0.06
CA TRP A 83 0.58 -8.25 0.06
C TRP A 83 0.97 -7.69 1.42
N ARG A 84 0.41 -8.25 2.49
CA ARG A 84 0.78 -7.89 3.86
C ARG A 84 2.25 -8.18 4.17
N ARG A 85 2.80 -9.29 3.65
CA ARG A 85 4.23 -9.59 3.80
C ARG A 85 5.07 -8.56 3.06
N TYR A 86 4.75 -8.25 1.80
CA TYR A 86 5.48 -7.25 1.04
C TYR A 86 5.42 -5.84 1.64
N LEU A 87 4.28 -5.43 2.20
CA LEU A 87 4.16 -4.15 2.90
C LEU A 87 5.13 -4.06 4.08
N VAL A 88 5.38 -5.18 4.78
CA VAL A 88 6.36 -5.24 5.87
C VAL A 88 7.79 -5.32 5.34
N ASP A 89 8.04 -6.18 4.34
CA ASP A 89 9.37 -6.38 3.77
C ASP A 89 9.94 -5.10 3.13
N GLU A 90 9.08 -4.31 2.46
CA GLU A 90 9.45 -3.00 1.88
C GLU A 90 9.48 -1.86 2.91
N GLY A 91 9.20 -2.15 4.18
CA GLY A 91 9.24 -1.19 5.28
C GLY A 91 8.11 -0.15 5.27
N LEU A 92 7.02 -0.40 4.54
CA LEU A 92 5.83 0.47 4.50
C LEU A 92 4.92 0.26 5.71
N MET A 93 4.96 -0.93 6.30
CA MET A 93 4.26 -1.29 7.51
C MET A 93 5.20 -1.99 8.49
N GLU A 94 5.00 -1.74 9.77
CA GLU A 94 5.63 -2.48 10.86
C GLU A 94 4.64 -3.50 11.41
N ARG A 95 5.13 -4.69 11.76
CA ARG A 95 4.36 -5.73 12.44
C ARG A 95 4.99 -6.07 13.77
N GLU A 96 4.22 -5.93 14.85
CA GLU A 96 4.64 -6.26 16.20
C GLU A 96 3.52 -7.05 16.92
N ARG A 97 3.80 -8.29 17.32
CA ARG A 97 2.84 -9.17 18.03
C ARG A 97 1.46 -9.28 17.36
N GLY A 98 1.42 -9.32 16.03
CA GLY A 98 0.17 -9.40 15.26
C GLY A 98 -0.58 -8.07 15.10
N ILE A 99 0.00 -6.98 15.61
CA ILE A 99 -0.46 -5.61 15.38
C ILE A 99 0.38 -4.99 14.27
N TYR A 100 -0.31 -4.33 13.36
CA TYR A 100 0.25 -3.67 12.20
C TYR A 100 0.08 -2.17 12.33
N ARG A 101 1.08 -1.43 11.88
CA ARG A 101 0.99 0.03 11.77
C ARG A 101 1.78 0.50 10.56
N LEU A 102 1.30 1.56 9.98
CA LEU A 102 1.94 2.27 8.89
C LEU A 102 3.27 2.88 9.40
N THR A 103 4.39 2.61 8.72
CA THR A 103 5.72 3.09 9.14
C THR A 103 5.79 4.60 9.00
N THR A 104 5.84 5.32 10.11
CA THR A 104 6.04 6.77 10.10
C THR A 104 7.54 7.02 10.15
N ARG A 105 8.18 7.28 9.00
CA ARG A 105 9.56 7.78 9.01
C ARG A 105 9.50 9.26 9.37
N ALA A 106 10.22 9.64 10.43
CA ALA A 106 10.44 11.02 10.85
C ALA A 106 11.36 11.76 9.87
#